data_AF-K9F3N6-F1
#
_entry.id   AF-K9F3N6-F1
#
_cell.length_a   1.000
_cell.length_b   1.000
_cell.length_c   1.000
_cell.angle_alpha   90.00
_cell.angle_beta   90.00
_cell.angle_gamma   90.00
#
_symmetry.space_group_name_H-M   'P 1'
#
loop_
_entity.id
_entity.type
_entity.pdbx_description
1 polymer ?
#
loop_
_entity_poly.entity_id
_entity_poly.type
_entity_poly.pdbx_seq_one_letter_code
_entity_poly.pdbx_strand_id
1 'polypeptide(L)'
;MRRDSTIHMLVDYGEFTEAEATEAVDSLDVDWNEVAVTAAKSYFDLFHMSRQDLYDQLTLIADGFPADQAEYAVDSAGIDYKQNALENAKVYLEAGM
;
A
#
# COMPACT_ATOMS: atom_id res chain seq x y z
N MET A 1 -5.94 -3.11 -2.17
CA MET A 1 -6.88 -2.16 -2.79
C MET A 1 -7.41 -1.24 -1.71
N ARG A 2 -7.36 0.07 -1.91
CA ARG A 2 -7.94 1.07 -1.00
C ARG A 2 -9.44 1.25 -1.23
N ARG A 3 -10.13 1.85 -0.25
CA ARG A 3 -11.58 2.16 -0.30
C ARG A 3 -12.00 2.77 -1.64
N ASP A 4 -11.35 3.87 -2.03
CA ASP A 4 -11.73 4.62 -3.23
C ASP A 4 -11.47 3.85 -4.53
N SER A 5 -10.41 3.03 -4.59
CA SER A 5 -10.15 2.16 -5.74
C SER A 5 -11.21 1.06 -5.84
N THR A 6 -11.65 0.50 -4.71
CA THR A 6 -12.74 -0.48 -4.69
C THR A 6 -14.05 0.15 -5.18
N ILE A 7 -14.35 1.40 -4.77
CA ILE A 7 -15.50 2.15 -5.30
C ILE A 7 -15.37 2.37 -6.81
N HIS A 8 -14.22 2.86 -7.28
CA HIS A 8 -13.98 3.07 -8.72
C HIS A 8 -14.16 1.79 -9.52
N MET A 9 -13.67 0.64 -9.03
CA MET A 9 -13.83 -0.63 -9.74
C MET A 9 -15.30 -1.07 -9.84
N LEU A 10 -16.09 -0.84 -8.79
CA LEU A 10 -17.54 -1.12 -8.83
C LEU A 10 -18.28 -0.22 -9.82
N VAL A 11 -17.85 1.03 -9.96
CA VAL A 11 -18.44 1.97 -10.94
C VAL A 11 -18.00 1.62 -12.37
N ASP A 12 -16.70 1.52 -12.62
CA ASP A 12 -16.15 1.39 -13.97
C ASP A 12 -16.36 0.00 -14.58
N TYR A 13 -16.31 -1.05 -13.76
CA TYR A 13 -16.40 -2.44 -14.21
C TYR A 13 -17.63 -3.19 -13.71
N GLY A 14 -18.19 -2.76 -12.57
CA GLY A 14 -19.39 -3.36 -12.00
C GLY A 14 -20.70 -2.72 -12.47
N GLU A 15 -20.62 -1.59 -13.19
CA GLU A 15 -21.77 -0.81 -13.69
C GLU A 15 -22.73 -0.33 -12.58
N PHE A 16 -22.23 -0.23 -11.33
CA PHE A 16 -22.98 0.34 -10.21
C PHE A 16 -22.94 1.87 -10.24
N THR A 17 -23.96 2.51 -9.67
CA THR A 17 -23.87 3.95 -9.41
C THR A 17 -22.83 4.23 -8.31
N GLU A 18 -22.26 5.44 -8.31
CA GLU A 18 -21.31 5.87 -7.28
C GLU A 18 -21.91 5.78 -5.86
N ALA A 19 -23.21 6.06 -5.72
CA ALA A 19 -23.92 5.95 -4.45
C ALA A 19 -24.03 4.50 -3.97
N GLU A 20 -24.44 3.57 -4.84
CA GLU A 20 -24.53 2.14 -4.50
C GLU A 20 -23.17 1.55 -4.16
N ALA A 21 -22.14 1.89 -4.94
CA ALA A 21 -20.77 1.43 -4.69
C ALA A 21 -20.24 1.96 -3.35
N THR A 22 -20.47 3.24 -3.05
CA THR A 22 -20.07 3.86 -1.79
C THR A 22 -20.78 3.21 -0.60
N GLU A 23 -22.11 3.05 -0.67
CA GLU A 23 -22.89 2.40 0.40
C GLU A 23 -22.43 0.96 0.63
N ALA A 24 -22.20 0.19 -0.43
CA ALA A 24 -21.71 -1.17 -0.33
C ALA A 24 -20.32 -1.23 0.33
N VAL A 25 -19.38 -0.39 -0.09
CA VAL A 25 -18.02 -0.36 0.47
C VAL A 25 -18.01 0.14 1.92
N ASP A 26 -18.85 1.12 2.25
CA ASP A 26 -18.96 1.65 3.62
C ASP A 26 -19.68 0.72 4.58
N SER A 27 -20.46 -0.23 4.06
CA SER A 27 -21.09 -1.29 4.87
C SER A 27 -20.10 -2.37 5.33
N LEU A 28 -18.88 -2.38 4.80
CA LEU A 28 -17.86 -3.37 5.14
C LEU A 28 -17.19 -3.02 6.48
N ASP A 29 -17.01 -4.02 7.33
CA ASP A 29 -16.19 -3.93 8.53
C ASP A 29 -14.70 -4.15 8.15
N VAL A 30 -14.14 -3.18 7.43
CA VAL A 30 -12.75 -3.21 6.94
C VAL A 30 -11.97 -2.04 7.54
N ASP A 31 -10.87 -2.36 8.21
CA ASP A 31 -9.88 -1.37 8.60
C ASP A 31 -8.96 -1.06 7.41
N TRP A 32 -9.27 0.02 6.71
CA TRP A 32 -8.50 0.46 5.54
C TRP A 32 -7.06 0.87 5.88
N ASN A 33 -6.76 1.22 7.13
CA ASN A 33 -5.38 1.47 7.57
C ASN A 33 -4.61 0.15 7.65
N GLU A 34 -5.23 -0.92 8.15
CA GLU A 34 -4.60 -2.24 8.19
C GLU A 34 -4.38 -2.82 6.79
N VAL A 35 -5.25 -2.48 5.83
CA VAL A 35 -5.03 -2.80 4.41
C VAL A 35 -3.77 -2.11 3.89
N ALA A 36 -3.54 -0.83 4.23
CA ALA A 36 -2.33 -0.10 3.86
C ALA A 36 -1.08 -0.69 4.54
N VAL A 37 -1.17 -1.05 5.82
CA VAL A 37 -0.09 -1.75 6.57
C VAL A 37 0.28 -3.08 5.91
N THR A 38 -0.71 -3.85 5.48
CA THR A 38 -0.49 -5.14 4.81
C THR A 38 0.18 -4.96 3.44
N ALA A 39 -0.20 -3.91 2.70
CA ALA A 39 0.48 -3.55 1.45
C ALA A 39 1.94 -3.15 1.72
N ALA A 40 2.18 -2.33 2.74
CA ALA A 40 3.52 -1.90 3.15
C ALA A 40 4.44 -3.09 3.48
N LYS A 41 3.93 -4.08 4.22
CA LYS A 41 4.64 -5.34 4.53
C LYS A 41 4.94 -6.16 3.27
N SER A 42 3.98 -6.26 2.34
CA SER A 42 4.18 -7.00 1.09
C SER A 42 5.29 -6.39 0.22
N TYR A 43 5.31 -5.06 0.08
CA TYR A 43 6.37 -4.36 -0.64
C TYR A 43 7.72 -4.49 0.06
N PHE A 44 7.73 -4.48 1.40
CA PHE A 44 8.92 -4.76 2.20
C PHE A 44 9.49 -6.16 1.91
N ASP A 45 8.65 -7.20 1.92
CA ASP A 45 9.09 -8.58 1.74
C ASP A 45 9.64 -8.84 0.34
N LEU A 46 9.12 -8.15 -0.68
CA LEU A 46 9.48 -8.35 -2.08
C LEU A 46 10.67 -7.51 -2.55
N PHE A 47 10.78 -6.27 -2.06
CA PHE A 47 11.69 -5.28 -2.64
C PHE A 47 12.59 -4.59 -1.62
N HIS A 48 12.46 -4.89 -0.33
CA HIS A 48 13.28 -4.29 0.74
C HIS A 48 13.35 -2.76 0.68
N MET A 49 12.25 -2.11 0.30
CA MET A 49 12.20 -0.67 0.04
C MET A 49 12.64 0.18 1.24
N SER A 50 13.19 1.37 0.97
CA SER A 50 13.38 2.37 2.04
C SER A 50 12.03 2.89 2.55
N ARG A 51 12.01 3.58 3.70
CA ARG A 51 10.78 4.21 4.20
C ARG A 51 10.15 5.15 3.18
N GLN A 52 10.99 5.97 2.51
CA GLN A 52 10.51 6.93 1.53
C GLN A 52 9.98 6.23 0.29
N ASP A 53 10.72 5.26 -0.25
CA ASP A 53 10.28 4.51 -1.44
C ASP A 53 8.97 3.76 -1.16
N LEU A 54 8.79 3.24 0.06
CA LEU A 54 7.57 2.57 0.46
C LEU A 54 6.39 3.53 0.57
N TYR A 55 6.60 4.71 1.17
CA TYR A 55 5.58 5.77 1.21
C TYR A 55 5.19 6.22 -0.20
N ASP A 56 6.19 6.47 -1.05
CA ASP A 56 5.98 6.88 -2.44
C ASP A 56 5.21 5.77 -3.19
N GLN A 57 5.58 4.51 -3.02
CA GLN A 57 4.90 3.38 -3.62
C GLN A 57 3.42 3.30 -3.18
N LEU A 58 3.14 3.43 -1.89
CA LEU A 58 1.77 3.39 -1.36
C LEU A 58 0.90 4.57 -1.84
N THR A 59 1.53 5.73 -2.13
CA THR A 59 0.81 6.92 -2.61
C THR A 59 0.72 7.01 -4.13
N LEU A 60 1.55 6.27 -4.89
CA LEU A 60 1.47 6.17 -6.35
C LEU A 60 0.08 5.69 -6.78
N ILE A 61 -0.40 6.16 -7.93
CA ILE A 61 -1.74 5.88 -8.48
C ILE A 61 -2.10 4.38 -8.47
N ALA A 62 -1.11 3.49 -8.60
CA ALA A 62 -1.30 2.04 -8.54
C ALA A 62 -1.91 1.56 -7.21
N ASP A 63 -1.45 2.08 -6.07
CA ASP A 63 -2.01 1.80 -4.74
C ASP A 63 -2.94 2.92 -4.28
N GLY A 64 -2.48 4.16 -4.45
CA GLY A 64 -3.24 5.41 -4.34
C GLY A 64 -3.71 5.74 -2.94
N PHE A 65 -3.10 5.16 -1.90
CA PHE A 65 -3.54 5.41 -0.53
C PHE A 65 -3.46 6.92 -0.22
N PRO A 66 -4.45 7.47 0.50
CA PRO A 66 -4.34 8.79 1.10
C PRO A 66 -3.01 8.93 1.85
N ALA A 67 -2.40 10.11 1.77
CA ALA A 67 -1.06 10.35 2.32
C ALA A 67 -0.96 10.02 3.81
N ASP A 68 -2.01 10.29 4.58
CA ASP A 68 -2.11 9.94 6.00
C ASP A 68 -2.18 8.43 6.24
N GLN A 69 -2.90 7.68 5.40
CA GLN A 69 -2.91 6.21 5.46
C GLN A 69 -1.56 5.61 5.07
N ALA A 70 -0.89 6.17 4.06
CA ALA A 70 0.45 5.74 3.66
C ALA A 70 1.50 6.02 4.75
N GLU A 71 1.48 7.21 5.36
CA GLU A 71 2.33 7.54 6.52
C GLU A 71 2.06 6.58 7.70
N TYR A 72 0.78 6.35 8.02
CA TYR A 72 0.42 5.40 9.07
C TYR A 72 0.95 4.00 8.77
N ALA A 73 0.84 3.55 7.52
CA ALA A 73 1.27 2.23 7.09
C ALA A 73 2.78 2.03 7.22
N VAL A 74 3.59 2.99 6.75
CA VAL A 74 5.06 2.88 6.85
C VAL A 74 5.52 2.88 8.31
N ASP A 75 4.88 3.65 9.18
CA ASP A 75 5.24 3.72 10.59
C ASP A 75 4.74 2.52 11.41
N SER A 76 3.59 1.96 11.04
CA SER A 76 2.93 0.89 11.81
C SER A 76 3.25 -0.52 11.31
N ALA A 77 3.90 -0.66 10.14
CA ALA A 77 4.22 -1.96 9.56
C ALA A 77 5.26 -2.79 10.34
N GLY A 78 5.94 -2.20 11.33
CA GLY A 78 6.94 -2.90 12.14
C GLY A 78 8.19 -3.28 11.34
N ILE A 79 8.49 -2.51 10.29
CA ILE A 79 9.60 -2.74 9.37
C ILE A 79 10.93 -2.31 10.01
N ASP A 80 11.92 -3.20 10.02
CA ASP A 80 13.30 -2.85 10.36
C ASP A 80 14.03 -2.29 9.13
N TYR A 81 14.00 -0.98 8.97
CA TYR A 81 14.67 -0.31 7.85
C TYR A 81 16.20 -0.48 7.83
N LYS A 82 16.84 -0.80 8.96
CA LYS A 82 18.28 -1.08 8.97
C LYS A 82 18.56 -2.43 8.32
N GLN A 83 17.68 -3.41 8.57
CA GLN A 83 17.74 -4.70 7.89
C GLN A 83 17.52 -4.55 6.38
N ASN A 84 16.62 -3.66 5.94
CA ASN A 84 16.43 -3.36 4.51
C ASN A 84 17.68 -2.82 3.83
N ALA A 85 18.36 -1.88 4.48
CA ALA A 85 19.59 -1.32 3.93
C ALA A 85 20.67 -2.40 3.77
N LEU A 86 20.76 -3.33 4.75
CA LEU A 86 21.68 -4.44 4.68
C LEU A 86 21.33 -5.40 3.53
N GLU A 87 20.05 -5.73 3.34
CA GLU A 87 19.64 -6.67 2.30
C GLU A 87 19.83 -6.08 0.90
N ASN A 88 19.47 -4.81 0.68
CA ASN A 88 19.77 -4.12 -0.58
C ASN A 88 21.27 -4.08 -0.87
N ALA A 89 22.11 -3.82 0.14
CA ALA A 89 23.55 -3.84 -0.05
C ALA A 89 24.04 -5.20 -0.55
N LYS A 90 23.50 -6.32 -0.04
CA LYS A 90 23.81 -7.66 -0.56
C LYS A 90 23.34 -7.83 -1.99
N VAL A 91 22.10 -7.47 -2.29
CA VAL A 91 21.52 -7.55 -3.64
C VAL A 91 22.37 -6.77 -4.66
N TYR A 92 22.81 -5.56 -4.30
CA TYR A 92 23.64 -4.74 -5.20
C TYR A 92 25.02 -5.35 -5.44
N LEU A 93 25.66 -5.86 -4.38
CA LEU A 93 26.94 -6.56 -4.48
C LEU A 93 26.82 -7.84 -5.32
N GLU A 94 25.74 -8.62 -5.18
CA GLU A 94 25.48 -9.82 -5.98
C GLU A 94 25.19 -9.49 -7.45
N ALA A 95 24.49 -8.40 -7.71
CA ALA A 95 24.19 -7.91 -9.06
C ALA A 95 25.40 -7.24 -9.75
N GLY A 96 26.49 -6.99 -9.02
CA GLY A 96 27.69 -6.32 -9.54
C GLY A 96 27.47 -4.83 -9.84
N MET A 97 26.55 -4.19 -9.12
CA MET A 97 26.26 -2.75 -9.22
C MET A 97 27.18 -1.91 -8.34
#